data_AF-A0A6N2URJ5-F1
#
_entry.id   AF-A0A6N2URJ5-F1
#
_cell.length_a   1.000
_cell.length_b   1.000
_cell.length_c   1.000
_cell.angle_alpha   90.00
_cell.angle_beta   90.00
_cell.angle_gamma   90.00
#
_symmetry.space_group_name_H-M   'P 1'
#
loop_
_entity.id
_entity.type
_entity.pdbx_description
1 polymer ?
#
loop_
_entity_poly.entity_id
_entity_poly.type
_entity_poly.pdbx_seq_one_letter_code
_entity_poly.pdbx_strand_id
1 'polypeptide(L)'
;MAMLNMIGGGGAGSVTAGLLSQAPETWNPALYQLAVSVHEVAVKPLTSVVLAVMFTLELARNSTRIEADRDLGVKIVAGTMFRIALVFIAVRNAGLFIGMFNRVTQFLMQGVSSQMSFEVAGEGGQLGDLMRDQIRDAGVMGQAALFFLLVIPWLLSQLASVVFTVVLYVRFIELYALTAFQSLPFAFLVHEDTKPIGVGFFKSYARTSVNAVCVFVCLVFYQRIVVDAVRIPDSADKGMVSWVTGNFGNLMMAGILLFFVIAVSQRVSRAIAGGE
;
A
#
# COMPACT_ATOMS: atom_id res chain seq x y z
N MET A 1 22.73 14.81 16.32
CA MET A 1 22.51 13.35 16.41
C MET A 1 21.13 12.96 15.89
N ALA A 2 20.04 13.17 16.65
CA ALA A 2 18.69 12.72 16.26
C ALA A 2 18.18 13.30 14.93
N MET A 3 18.39 14.60 14.68
CA MET A 3 17.96 15.24 13.42
C MET A 3 18.72 14.68 12.20
N LEU A 4 20.01 14.40 12.33
CA LEU A 4 20.84 13.82 11.27
C LEU A 4 20.49 12.36 11.01
N ASN A 5 20.21 11.59 12.06
CA ASN A 5 19.72 10.22 11.91
C ASN A 5 18.37 10.18 11.18
N MET A 6 17.51 11.15 11.48
CA MET A 6 16.21 11.26 10.84
C MET A 6 16.31 11.65 9.37
N ILE A 7 17.17 12.62 9.03
CA ILE A 7 17.40 13.02 7.62
C ILE A 7 18.11 11.92 6.85
N GLY A 8 19.15 11.31 7.44
CA GLY A 8 19.91 10.20 6.84
C GLY A 8 19.09 8.92 6.67
N GLY A 9 18.09 8.69 7.52
CA GLY A 9 17.06 7.65 7.35
C GLY A 9 15.93 8.05 6.40
N GLY A 10 16.06 9.17 5.68
CA GLY A 10 15.08 9.66 4.70
C GLY A 10 13.76 10.14 5.29
N GLY A 11 13.74 10.62 6.54
CA GLY A 11 12.55 11.18 7.20
C GLY A 11 11.49 10.18 7.63
N ALA A 12 11.45 9.01 7.01
CA ALA A 12 10.54 7.94 7.37
C ALA A 12 10.87 7.34 8.76
N GLY A 13 12.11 7.47 9.26
CA GLY A 13 12.50 6.90 10.54
C GLY A 13 12.34 5.37 10.62
N SER A 14 12.93 4.75 11.65
CA SER A 14 12.83 3.31 11.91
C SER A 14 11.39 2.82 12.14
N VAL A 15 10.47 3.72 12.50
CA VAL A 15 9.08 3.41 12.88
C VAL A 15 8.20 3.15 11.65
N THR A 16 8.27 3.98 10.61
CA THR A 16 7.38 3.85 9.44
C THR A 16 7.75 2.64 8.59
N ALA A 17 9.02 2.31 8.60
CA ALA A 17 9.59 1.24 7.83
C ALA A 17 9.15 -0.14 8.43
N GLY A 18 9.11 -0.30 9.75
CA GLY A 18 8.57 -1.49 10.42
C GLY A 18 7.04 -1.62 10.37
N LEU A 19 6.33 -0.50 10.12
CA LEU A 19 4.87 -0.49 9.91
C LEU A 19 4.48 -0.86 8.47
N LEU A 20 5.40 -0.67 7.52
CA LEU A 20 5.19 -0.92 6.10
C LEU A 20 5.31 -2.40 5.69
N SER A 21 6.07 -3.19 6.43
CA SER A 21 6.19 -4.64 6.21
C SER A 21 4.98 -5.42 6.74
N GLN A 22 4.06 -4.75 7.42
CA GLN A 22 2.93 -5.37 8.09
C GLN A 22 1.70 -5.40 7.18
N ALA A 23 1.01 -6.53 7.18
CA ALA A 23 -0.27 -6.70 6.51
C ALA A 23 -1.33 -5.71 7.01
N PRO A 24 -2.36 -5.39 6.20
CA PRO A 24 -3.54 -4.66 6.70
C PRO A 24 -4.14 -5.29 7.96
N GLU A 25 -4.13 -6.63 8.05
CA GLU A 25 -4.66 -7.40 9.18
C GLU A 25 -3.84 -7.22 10.47
N THR A 26 -2.53 -6.99 10.35
CA THR A 26 -1.63 -6.78 11.48
C THR A 26 -1.42 -5.29 11.79
N TRP A 27 -1.67 -4.41 10.82
CA TRP A 27 -1.51 -2.96 10.99
C TRP A 27 -2.52 -2.38 11.99
N ASN A 28 -3.80 -2.74 11.87
CA ASN A 28 -4.81 -2.40 12.87
C ASN A 28 -5.88 -3.51 12.96
N PRO A 29 -5.72 -4.46 13.88
CA PRO A 29 -6.65 -5.58 14.01
C PRO A 29 -8.06 -5.13 14.41
N ALA A 30 -8.20 -4.03 15.18
CA ALA A 30 -9.51 -3.53 15.59
C ALA A 30 -10.31 -2.96 14.41
N LEU A 31 -9.68 -2.18 13.52
CA LEU A 31 -10.34 -1.68 12.31
C LEU A 31 -10.66 -2.79 11.31
N TYR A 32 -9.76 -3.76 11.17
CA TYR A 32 -10.04 -4.93 10.34
C TYR A 32 -11.23 -5.73 10.86
N GLN A 33 -11.29 -5.98 12.18
CA GLN A 33 -12.43 -6.65 12.81
C GLN A 33 -13.72 -5.85 12.68
N LEU A 34 -13.66 -4.51 12.71
CA LEU A 34 -14.81 -3.66 12.42
C LEU A 34 -15.30 -3.86 10.98
N ALA A 35 -14.40 -3.88 9.99
CA ALA A 35 -14.77 -4.12 8.59
C ALA A 35 -15.40 -5.51 8.39
N VAL A 36 -14.84 -6.55 9.01
CA VAL A 36 -15.42 -7.90 8.99
C VAL A 36 -16.78 -7.92 9.69
N SER A 37 -16.94 -7.20 10.81
CA SER A 37 -18.23 -7.12 11.51
C SER A 37 -19.31 -6.43 10.68
N VAL A 38 -18.96 -5.33 10.01
CA VAL A 38 -19.85 -4.64 9.05
C VAL A 38 -20.23 -5.58 7.91
N HIS A 39 -19.28 -6.38 7.42
CA HIS A 39 -19.54 -7.37 6.40
C HIS A 39 -20.57 -8.41 6.85
N GLU A 40 -20.36 -9.03 8.01
CA GLU A 40 -21.21 -10.08 8.56
C GLU A 40 -22.63 -9.58 8.86
N VAL A 41 -22.76 -8.41 9.48
CA VAL A 41 -24.03 -7.92 10.00
C VAL A 41 -24.87 -7.19 8.94
N ALA A 42 -24.26 -6.38 8.08
CA ALA A 42 -24.98 -5.52 7.15
C ALA A 42 -24.87 -5.97 5.69
N VAL A 43 -23.65 -6.27 5.24
CA VAL A 43 -23.39 -6.52 3.81
C VAL A 43 -23.82 -7.92 3.38
N LYS A 44 -23.64 -8.94 4.22
CA LYS A 44 -24.07 -10.31 3.87
C LYS A 44 -25.58 -10.41 3.62
N PRO A 45 -26.46 -9.89 4.51
CA PRO A 45 -27.90 -9.84 4.22
C PRO A 45 -28.21 -9.08 2.93
N LEU A 46 -27.61 -7.90 2.74
CA LEU A 46 -27.78 -7.12 1.51
C LEU A 46 -27.38 -7.91 0.25
N THR A 47 -26.23 -8.60 0.30
CA THR A 47 -25.73 -9.42 -0.81
C THR A 47 -26.70 -10.55 -1.13
N SER A 48 -27.33 -11.17 -0.12
CA SER A 48 -28.31 -12.22 -0.36
C SER A 48 -29.54 -11.72 -1.13
N VAL A 49 -30.03 -10.51 -0.81
CA VAL A 49 -31.16 -9.88 -1.53
C VAL A 49 -30.77 -9.54 -2.95
N VAL A 50 -29.60 -8.90 -3.15
CA VAL A 50 -29.09 -8.57 -4.48
C VAL A 50 -28.89 -9.82 -5.32
N LEU A 51 -28.34 -10.89 -4.74
CA LEU A 51 -28.14 -12.16 -5.42
C LEU A 51 -29.47 -12.78 -5.86
N ALA A 52 -30.50 -12.73 -5.02
CA ALA A 52 -31.84 -13.21 -5.37
C ALA A 52 -32.43 -12.43 -6.56
N VAL A 53 -32.30 -11.10 -6.57
CA VAL A 53 -32.76 -10.26 -7.70
C VAL A 53 -32.00 -10.59 -8.97
N MET A 54 -30.67 -10.67 -8.92
CA MET A 54 -29.84 -11.00 -10.10
C MET A 54 -30.14 -12.40 -10.64
N PHE A 55 -30.41 -13.35 -9.74
CA PHE A 55 -30.83 -14.70 -10.10
C PHE A 55 -32.16 -14.68 -10.86
N THR A 56 -33.17 -13.99 -10.33
CA THR A 56 -34.48 -13.88 -10.99
C THR A 56 -34.37 -13.23 -12.37
N LEU A 57 -33.57 -12.19 -12.52
CA LEU A 57 -33.34 -11.52 -13.81
C LEU A 57 -32.65 -12.44 -14.83
N GLU A 58 -31.62 -13.18 -14.40
CA GLU A 58 -30.90 -14.11 -15.28
C GLU A 58 -31.79 -15.28 -15.71
N LEU A 59 -32.67 -15.79 -14.83
CA LEU A 59 -33.64 -16.81 -15.21
C LEU A 59 -34.69 -16.28 -16.19
N ALA A 60 -35.27 -15.11 -15.94
CA ALA A 60 -36.25 -14.51 -16.84
C ALA A 60 -35.69 -14.31 -18.25
N ARG A 61 -34.43 -13.86 -18.36
CA ARG A 61 -33.73 -13.68 -19.63
C ARG A 61 -33.42 -15.01 -20.34
N ASN A 62 -33.15 -16.07 -19.60
CA ASN A 62 -32.93 -17.38 -20.20
C ASN A 62 -34.24 -18.04 -20.61
N SER A 63 -35.34 -17.83 -19.87
CA SER A 63 -36.67 -18.30 -20.25
C SER A 63 -37.13 -17.80 -21.61
N THR A 64 -36.83 -16.54 -21.97
CA THR A 64 -37.17 -15.98 -23.29
C THR A 64 -36.29 -16.51 -24.43
N ARG A 65 -35.11 -17.09 -24.14
CA ARG A 65 -34.25 -17.73 -25.15
C ARG A 65 -34.61 -19.19 -25.47
N ILE A 66 -35.36 -19.85 -24.59
CA ILE A 66 -35.71 -21.28 -24.70
C ILE A 66 -36.79 -21.53 -25.75
N GLU A 67 -37.56 -20.53 -26.11
CA GLU A 67 -38.70 -20.63 -27.04
C GLU A 67 -38.30 -21.03 -28.48
N ALA A 68 -37.01 -21.04 -28.80
CA ALA A 68 -36.49 -21.33 -30.15
C ALA A 68 -36.14 -22.81 -30.41
N ASP A 69 -35.75 -23.60 -29.39
CA ASP A 69 -35.39 -25.03 -29.54
C ASP A 69 -35.28 -25.73 -28.17
N ARG A 70 -35.95 -26.88 -28.00
CA ARG A 70 -36.14 -27.56 -26.70
C ARG A 70 -34.84 -28.14 -26.14
N ASP A 71 -33.96 -28.67 -26.99
CA ASP A 71 -32.70 -29.27 -26.55
C ASP A 71 -31.62 -28.22 -26.23
N LEU A 72 -31.64 -27.09 -26.97
CA LEU A 72 -30.83 -25.92 -26.64
C LEU A 72 -31.31 -25.24 -25.36
N GLY A 73 -32.62 -25.21 -25.13
CA GLY A 73 -33.21 -24.60 -23.95
C GLY A 73 -32.78 -25.25 -22.63
N VAL A 74 -32.76 -26.60 -22.56
CA VAL A 74 -32.30 -27.33 -21.36
C VAL A 74 -30.82 -27.06 -21.10
N LYS A 75 -29.97 -27.04 -22.14
CA LYS A 75 -28.53 -26.75 -22.00
C LYS A 75 -28.28 -25.33 -21.48
N ILE A 76 -29.05 -24.35 -21.95
CA ILE A 76 -28.96 -22.95 -21.51
C ILE A 76 -29.38 -22.82 -20.03
N VAL A 77 -30.48 -23.47 -19.62
CA VAL A 77 -30.95 -23.43 -18.22
C VAL A 77 -29.98 -24.16 -17.29
N ALA A 78 -29.50 -25.34 -17.67
CA ALA A 78 -28.55 -26.10 -16.87
C ALA A 78 -27.22 -25.33 -16.71
N GLY A 79 -26.71 -24.71 -17.78
CA GLY A 79 -25.52 -23.86 -17.72
C GLY A 79 -25.71 -22.62 -16.82
N THR A 80 -26.90 -22.02 -16.85
CA THR A 80 -27.26 -20.88 -16.01
C THR A 80 -27.35 -21.27 -14.52
N MET A 81 -28.01 -22.39 -14.21
CA MET A 81 -28.10 -22.91 -12.85
C MET A 81 -26.72 -23.29 -12.30
N PHE A 82 -25.87 -23.88 -13.13
CA PHE A 82 -24.48 -24.18 -12.76
C PHE A 82 -23.67 -22.90 -12.48
N ARG A 83 -23.79 -21.87 -13.33
CA ARG A 83 -23.16 -20.56 -13.10
C ARG A 83 -23.60 -19.93 -11.79
N ILE A 84 -24.90 -19.97 -11.49
CA ILE A 84 -25.44 -19.42 -10.24
C ILE A 84 -24.91 -20.21 -9.04
N ALA A 85 -24.88 -21.54 -9.11
CA ALA A 85 -24.34 -22.37 -8.05
C ALA A 85 -22.87 -22.02 -7.75
N LEU A 86 -22.04 -21.79 -8.78
CA LEU A 86 -20.67 -21.33 -8.62
C LEU A 86 -20.59 -19.95 -7.95
N VAL A 87 -21.42 -18.99 -8.37
CA VAL A 87 -21.43 -17.65 -7.76
C VAL A 87 -21.91 -17.72 -6.31
N PHE A 88 -22.90 -18.55 -5.98
CA PHE A 88 -23.35 -18.75 -4.61
C PHE A 88 -22.23 -19.29 -3.70
N ILE A 89 -21.46 -20.27 -4.20
CA ILE A 89 -20.27 -20.78 -3.50
C ILE A 89 -19.23 -19.67 -3.34
N ALA A 90 -19.03 -18.83 -4.36
CA ALA A 90 -18.08 -17.72 -4.30
C ALA A 90 -18.51 -16.64 -3.28
N VAL A 91 -19.79 -16.26 -3.23
CA VAL A 91 -20.36 -15.34 -2.24
C VAL A 91 -20.14 -15.85 -0.82
N ARG A 92 -20.39 -17.15 -0.58
CA ARG A 92 -20.19 -17.78 0.75
C ARG A 92 -18.72 -17.77 1.19
N ASN A 93 -17.80 -17.85 0.22
CA ASN A 93 -16.36 -17.88 0.45
C ASN A 93 -15.66 -16.56 0.07
N ALA A 94 -16.39 -15.45 -0.03
CA ALA A 94 -15.84 -14.17 -0.51
C ALA A 94 -14.61 -13.72 0.31
N GLY A 95 -14.62 -13.99 1.61
CA GLY A 95 -13.49 -13.79 2.53
C GLY A 95 -12.21 -14.49 2.10
N LEU A 96 -12.30 -15.72 1.61
CA LEU A 96 -11.13 -16.46 1.13
C LEU A 96 -10.60 -15.86 -0.17
N PHE A 97 -11.48 -15.49 -1.09
CA PHE A 97 -11.09 -14.89 -2.38
C PHE A 97 -10.41 -13.54 -2.21
N ILE A 98 -10.96 -12.68 -1.35
CA ILE A 98 -10.38 -11.37 -1.08
C ILE A 98 -9.12 -11.49 -0.20
N GLY A 99 -9.13 -12.41 0.77
CA GLY A 99 -7.95 -12.73 1.57
C GLY A 99 -6.74 -13.20 0.74
N MET A 100 -6.96 -13.80 -0.43
CA MET A 100 -5.85 -14.14 -1.35
C MET A 100 -5.12 -12.89 -1.86
N PHE A 101 -5.82 -11.79 -2.16
CA PHE A 101 -5.16 -10.55 -2.57
C PHE A 101 -4.27 -10.00 -1.45
N ASN A 102 -4.76 -10.01 -0.21
CA ASN A 102 -3.98 -9.59 0.95
C ASN A 102 -2.75 -10.48 1.14
N ARG A 103 -2.89 -11.80 1.01
CA ARG A 103 -1.77 -12.75 1.12
C ARG A 103 -0.74 -12.59 0.02
N VAL A 104 -1.15 -12.33 -1.22
CA VAL A 104 -0.23 -12.04 -2.33
C VAL A 104 0.55 -10.76 -2.05
N THR A 105 -0.12 -9.71 -1.58
CA THR A 105 0.54 -8.48 -1.13
C THR A 105 1.54 -8.75 -0.01
N GLN A 106 1.17 -9.54 1.00
CA GLN A 106 2.08 -9.94 2.08
C GLN A 106 3.29 -10.71 1.58
N PHE A 107 3.08 -11.69 0.69
CA PHE A 107 4.17 -12.48 0.10
C PHE A 107 5.16 -11.60 -0.66
N LEU A 108 4.66 -10.65 -1.46
CA LEU A 108 5.50 -9.70 -2.19
C LEU A 108 6.26 -8.79 -1.23
N MET A 109 5.60 -8.26 -0.18
CA MET A 109 6.25 -7.42 0.83
C MET A 109 7.31 -8.19 1.61
N GLN A 110 7.04 -9.44 1.99
CA GLN A 110 8.00 -10.31 2.68
C GLN A 110 9.20 -10.63 1.78
N GLY A 111 8.99 -11.01 0.53
CA GLY A 111 10.07 -11.29 -0.43
C GLY A 111 10.99 -10.09 -0.65
N VAL A 112 10.40 -8.88 -0.75
CA VAL A 112 11.13 -7.62 -0.84
C VAL A 112 11.92 -7.37 0.46
N SER A 113 11.34 -7.63 1.63
CA SER A 113 12.02 -7.44 2.93
C SER A 113 13.09 -8.49 3.26
N SER A 114 13.01 -9.70 2.71
CA SER A 114 13.97 -10.78 2.96
C SER A 114 15.18 -10.71 2.04
N GLN A 115 14.99 -10.23 0.80
CA GLN A 115 16.09 -10.05 -0.16
C GLN A 115 16.83 -8.73 0.05
N MET A 116 16.11 -7.69 0.45
CA MET A 116 16.72 -6.44 0.86
C MET A 116 16.76 -6.47 2.37
N SER A 117 17.91 -6.89 2.93
CA SER A 117 18.19 -6.73 4.36
C SER A 117 17.68 -5.37 4.77
N PHE A 118 16.63 -5.39 5.56
CA PHE A 118 16.00 -4.21 6.11
C PHE A 118 16.86 -3.72 7.27
N GLU A 119 18.12 -3.50 6.97
CA GLU A 119 19.06 -2.85 7.83
C GLU A 119 18.73 -1.37 7.73
N VAL A 120 17.83 -0.95 8.63
CA VAL A 120 17.44 0.44 8.93
C VAL A 120 18.65 1.33 9.24
N ALA A 121 19.84 0.76 9.37
CA ALA A 121 21.08 1.37 8.99
C ALA A 121 21.83 0.30 8.23
N GLY A 122 22.28 0.57 7.00
CA GLY A 122 23.36 -0.24 6.44
C GLY A 122 24.46 -0.36 7.49
N GLU A 123 25.20 -1.48 7.49
CA GLU A 123 26.22 -1.92 8.45
C GLU A 123 27.21 -0.85 9.00
N GLY A 124 27.15 0.42 8.55
CA GLY A 124 27.81 1.57 9.16
C GLY A 124 27.06 2.25 10.31
N GLY A 125 25.76 2.10 10.53
CA GLY A 125 25.04 2.83 11.60
C GLY A 125 24.47 4.20 11.16
N GLN A 126 23.64 4.81 12.02
CA GLN A 126 22.87 6.01 11.67
C GLN A 126 23.81 7.22 11.49
N LEU A 127 23.50 8.09 10.51
CA LEU A 127 24.37 9.19 10.07
C LEU A 127 24.92 10.07 11.20
N GLY A 128 24.07 10.40 12.17
CA GLY A 128 24.44 11.14 13.36
C GLY A 128 25.30 10.33 14.33
N ASP A 129 25.11 9.02 14.46
CA ASP A 129 25.92 8.18 15.36
C ASP A 129 27.35 7.96 14.82
N LEU A 130 27.47 7.79 13.50
CA LEU A 130 28.76 7.77 12.80
C LEU A 130 29.54 9.09 12.89
N MET A 131 28.81 10.18 13.13
CA MET A 131 29.33 11.54 13.16
C MET A 131 29.43 12.11 14.58
N ARG A 132 29.25 11.28 15.61
CA ARG A 132 29.21 11.66 17.03
C ARG A 132 30.43 12.46 17.46
N ASP A 133 31.61 11.96 17.14
CA ASP A 133 32.87 12.55 17.59
C ASP A 133 33.15 13.89 16.90
N GLN A 134 32.82 13.99 15.61
CA GLN A 134 32.94 15.22 14.83
C GLN A 134 31.94 16.31 15.27
N ILE A 135 30.76 15.92 15.75
CA ILE A 135 29.76 16.84 16.34
C ILE A 135 30.22 17.33 17.71
N ARG A 136 30.90 16.49 18.48
CA ARG A 136 31.45 16.85 19.79
C ARG A 136 32.64 17.82 19.63
N ASP A 137 33.48 17.59 18.62
CA ASP A 137 34.65 18.44 18.34
C ASP A 137 34.30 19.81 17.73
N ALA A 138 33.09 19.98 17.18
CA ALA A 138 32.63 21.26 16.63
C ALA A 138 32.36 22.35 17.71
N GLY A 139 32.38 22.00 18.99
CA GLY A 139 32.09 22.91 20.11
C GLY A 139 30.65 23.44 20.14
N VAL A 140 30.27 24.14 21.22
CA VAL A 140 28.90 24.61 21.45
C VAL A 140 28.40 25.56 20.34
N MET A 141 29.29 26.41 19.83
CA MET A 141 28.98 27.36 18.75
C MET A 141 28.77 26.65 17.40
N GLY A 142 29.59 25.64 17.08
CA GLY A 142 29.45 24.85 15.86
C GLY A 142 28.20 23.96 15.89
N GLN A 143 27.85 23.42 17.06
CA GLN A 143 26.59 22.69 17.26
C GLN A 143 25.36 23.59 17.05
N ALA A 144 25.39 24.85 17.51
CA ALA A 144 24.31 25.80 17.26
C ALA A 144 24.17 26.14 15.76
N ALA A 145 25.28 26.37 15.06
CA ALA A 145 25.26 26.60 13.61
C ALA A 145 24.73 25.38 12.84
N LEU A 146 25.14 24.17 13.22
CA LEU A 146 24.62 22.92 12.67
C LEU A 146 23.12 22.76 12.91
N PHE A 147 22.63 23.10 14.09
CA PHE A 147 21.21 23.05 14.40
C PHE A 147 20.41 23.96 13.48
N PHE A 148 20.77 25.25 13.38
CA PHE A 148 20.05 26.19 12.51
C PHE A 148 20.09 25.78 11.03
N LEU A 149 21.22 25.25 10.58
CA LEU A 149 21.38 24.77 9.21
C LEU A 149 20.50 23.52 8.95
N LEU A 150 20.49 22.55 9.86
CA LEU A 150 19.76 21.28 9.68
C LEU A 150 18.26 21.37 9.95
N VAL A 151 17.78 22.41 10.64
CA VAL A 151 16.34 22.59 10.92
C VAL A 151 15.51 22.62 9.63
N ILE A 152 15.99 23.25 8.55
CA ILE A 152 15.24 23.35 7.29
C ILE A 152 15.09 21.97 6.61
N PRO A 153 16.18 21.21 6.32
CA PRO A 153 16.06 19.85 5.80
C PRO A 153 15.28 18.91 6.75
N TRP A 154 15.45 19.07 8.06
CA TRP A 154 14.75 18.25 9.06
C TRP A 154 13.23 18.49 9.01
N LEU A 155 12.77 19.74 8.95
CA LEU A 155 11.35 20.07 8.82
C LEU A 155 10.74 19.52 7.53
N LEU A 156 11.46 19.63 6.41
CA LEU A 156 11.02 19.06 5.12
C LEU A 156 10.88 17.53 5.20
N SER A 157 11.87 16.88 5.80
CA SER A 157 11.89 15.43 6.02
C SER A 157 10.72 14.98 6.91
N GLN A 158 10.44 15.72 7.99
CA GLN A 158 9.32 15.48 8.89
C GLN A 158 7.97 15.66 8.19
N LEU A 159 7.82 16.73 7.41
CA LEU A 159 6.58 17.01 6.67
C LEU A 159 6.31 15.90 5.64
N ALA A 160 7.34 15.47 4.90
CA ALA A 160 7.23 14.39 3.93
C ALA A 160 6.83 13.06 4.60
N SER A 161 7.37 12.76 5.78
CA SER A 161 7.03 11.57 6.58
C SER A 161 5.58 11.55 7.03
N VAL A 162 5.06 12.70 7.49
CA VAL A 162 3.65 12.84 7.88
C VAL A 162 2.74 12.63 6.68
N VAL A 163 3.02 13.27 5.54
CA VAL A 163 2.24 13.11 4.31
C VAL A 163 2.25 11.65 3.85
N PHE A 164 3.42 11.01 3.86
CA PHE A 164 3.56 9.59 3.52
C PHE A 164 2.69 8.70 4.41
N THR A 165 2.72 8.92 5.73
CA THR A 165 1.94 8.17 6.72
C THR A 165 0.44 8.34 6.48
N VAL A 166 -0.03 9.56 6.24
CA VAL A 166 -1.44 9.83 5.92
C VAL A 166 -1.86 9.10 4.64
N VAL A 167 -1.03 9.12 3.60
CA VAL A 167 -1.33 8.43 2.34
C VAL A 167 -1.41 6.91 2.55
N LEU A 168 -0.58 6.32 3.40
CA LEU A 168 -0.72 4.91 3.79
C LEU A 168 -2.03 4.64 4.53
N TYR A 169 -2.39 5.49 5.50
CA TYR A 169 -3.62 5.30 6.28
C TYR A 169 -4.85 5.31 5.39
N VAL A 170 -4.94 6.25 4.45
CA VAL A 170 -6.04 6.32 3.48
C VAL A 170 -6.16 5.02 2.68
N ARG A 171 -5.04 4.42 2.27
CA ARG A 171 -5.04 3.15 1.51
C ARG A 171 -5.49 1.97 2.36
N PHE A 172 -5.05 1.89 3.61
CA PHE A 172 -5.51 0.83 4.52
C PHE A 172 -7.01 0.96 4.80
N ILE A 173 -7.50 2.19 5.00
CA ILE A 173 -8.94 2.47 5.14
C ILE A 173 -9.69 2.03 3.88
N GLU A 174 -9.16 2.31 2.69
CA GLU A 174 -9.76 1.88 1.42
C GLU A 174 -9.82 0.34 1.32
N LEU A 175 -8.74 -0.37 1.67
CA LEU A 175 -8.74 -1.83 1.73
C LEU A 175 -9.75 -2.39 2.74
N TYR A 176 -9.89 -1.76 3.90
CA TYR A 176 -10.90 -2.15 4.89
C TYR A 176 -12.32 -1.90 4.40
N ALA A 177 -12.57 -0.75 3.77
CA ALA A 177 -13.87 -0.45 3.17
C ALA A 177 -14.22 -1.48 2.09
N LEU A 178 -13.29 -1.81 1.20
CA LEU A 178 -13.48 -2.87 0.20
C LEU A 178 -13.69 -4.24 0.86
N THR A 179 -12.95 -4.57 1.92
CA THR A 179 -13.14 -5.82 2.67
C THR A 179 -14.54 -5.91 3.27
N ALA A 180 -15.10 -4.81 3.77
CA ALA A 180 -16.48 -4.79 4.29
C ALA A 180 -17.50 -5.18 3.20
N PHE A 181 -17.29 -4.75 1.95
CA PHE A 181 -18.18 -5.01 0.81
C PHE A 181 -17.86 -6.27 0.00
N GLN A 182 -16.96 -7.14 0.47
CA GLN A 182 -16.37 -8.24 -0.30
C GLN A 182 -17.33 -9.25 -0.96
N SER A 183 -18.53 -9.50 -0.42
CA SER A 183 -19.49 -10.47 -1.01
C SER A 183 -20.35 -9.86 -2.11
N LEU A 184 -20.61 -8.56 -2.04
CA LEU A 184 -21.44 -7.80 -2.98
C LEU A 184 -20.99 -7.94 -4.45
N PRO A 185 -19.70 -7.78 -4.82
CA PRO A 185 -19.27 -7.88 -6.21
C PRO A 185 -19.53 -9.24 -6.83
N PHE A 186 -19.49 -10.32 -6.04
CA PHE A 186 -19.80 -11.66 -6.53
C PHE A 186 -21.26 -11.78 -6.96
N ALA A 187 -22.21 -11.18 -6.22
CA ALA A 187 -23.62 -11.19 -6.60
C ALA A 187 -23.85 -10.49 -7.95
N PHE A 188 -23.10 -9.43 -8.25
CA PHE A 188 -23.19 -8.73 -9.53
C PHE A 188 -22.59 -9.50 -10.71
N LEU A 189 -21.80 -10.57 -10.49
CA LEU A 189 -21.28 -11.41 -11.57
C LEU A 189 -22.32 -12.34 -12.20
N VAL A 190 -23.48 -12.52 -11.57
CA VAL A 190 -24.55 -13.40 -12.08
C VAL A 190 -25.13 -12.86 -13.38
N HIS A 191 -25.42 -11.56 -13.42
CA HIS A 191 -26.09 -10.94 -14.57
C HIS A 191 -25.10 -10.19 -15.46
N GLU A 192 -25.28 -10.26 -16.79
CA GLU A 192 -24.34 -9.65 -17.74
C GLU A 192 -24.27 -8.12 -17.62
N ASP A 193 -25.40 -7.45 -17.37
CA ASP A 193 -25.45 -5.99 -17.29
C ASP A 193 -24.78 -5.46 -16.00
N THR A 194 -24.78 -6.24 -14.92
CA THR A 194 -24.11 -5.88 -13.65
C THR A 194 -22.71 -6.43 -13.52
N LYS A 195 -22.29 -7.35 -14.39
CA LYS A 195 -20.95 -7.95 -14.38
C LYS A 195 -19.82 -6.90 -14.41
N PRO A 196 -19.91 -5.79 -15.18
CA PRO A 196 -18.90 -4.74 -15.15
C PRO A 196 -18.71 -4.12 -13.76
N ILE A 197 -19.77 -4.03 -12.95
CA ILE A 197 -19.70 -3.50 -11.58
C ILE A 197 -18.87 -4.43 -10.70
N GLY A 198 -19.16 -5.73 -10.74
CA GLY A 198 -18.40 -6.74 -9.98
C GLY A 198 -16.92 -6.79 -10.40
N VAL A 199 -16.65 -6.80 -11.71
CA VAL A 199 -15.27 -6.77 -12.24
C VAL A 199 -14.54 -5.49 -11.86
N GLY A 200 -15.21 -4.34 -11.91
CA GLY A 200 -14.66 -3.05 -11.50
C GLY A 200 -14.25 -3.03 -10.04
N PHE A 201 -15.04 -3.66 -9.16
CA PHE A 201 -14.68 -3.82 -7.76
C PHE A 201 -13.41 -4.64 -7.57
N PHE A 202 -13.29 -5.81 -8.20
CA PHE A 202 -12.08 -6.63 -8.11
C PHE A 202 -10.86 -5.90 -8.66
N LYS A 203 -11.03 -5.12 -9.73
CA LYS A 203 -9.99 -4.26 -10.29
C LYS A 203 -9.57 -3.16 -9.31
N SER A 204 -10.52 -2.54 -8.61
CA SER A 204 -10.22 -1.57 -7.55
C SER A 204 -9.46 -2.23 -6.40
N TYR A 205 -9.90 -3.40 -5.95
CA TYR A 205 -9.23 -4.16 -4.89
C TYR A 205 -7.79 -4.54 -5.27
N ALA A 206 -7.60 -5.08 -6.47
CA ALA A 206 -6.29 -5.42 -7.01
C ALA A 206 -5.40 -4.18 -7.11
N ARG A 207 -5.94 -3.05 -7.59
CA ARG A 207 -5.22 -1.78 -7.69
C ARG A 207 -4.74 -1.29 -6.33
N THR A 208 -5.61 -1.26 -5.33
CA THR A 208 -5.25 -0.78 -3.99
C THR A 208 -4.24 -1.72 -3.32
N SER A 209 -4.37 -3.04 -3.54
CA SER A 209 -3.43 -4.06 -3.04
C SER A 209 -2.05 -3.96 -3.69
N VAL A 210 -1.99 -3.78 -5.02
CA VAL A 210 -0.74 -3.58 -5.78
C VAL A 210 -0.10 -2.24 -5.44
N ASN A 211 -0.92 -1.19 -5.23
CA ASN A 211 -0.43 0.12 -4.80
C ASN A 211 0.32 0.02 -3.46
N ALA A 212 -0.20 -0.73 -2.49
CA ALA A 212 0.48 -0.95 -1.22
C ALA A 212 1.88 -1.56 -1.40
N VAL A 213 2.03 -2.58 -2.25
CA VAL A 213 3.34 -3.17 -2.59
C VAL A 213 4.24 -2.17 -3.30
N CYS A 214 3.72 -1.45 -4.29
CA CYS A 214 4.49 -0.51 -5.08
C CYS A 214 5.10 0.61 -4.22
N VAL A 215 4.33 1.13 -3.27
CA VAL A 215 4.79 2.16 -2.33
C VAL A 215 5.92 1.65 -1.47
N PHE A 216 5.81 0.41 -1.00
CA PHE A 216 6.86 -0.24 -0.25
C PHE A 216 8.14 -0.36 -1.06
N VAL A 217 8.05 -0.87 -2.30
CA VAL A 217 9.21 -0.98 -3.21
C VAL A 217 9.83 0.39 -3.50
N CYS A 218 9.02 1.41 -3.81
CA CYS A 218 9.54 2.75 -4.07
C CYS A 218 10.19 3.38 -2.83
N LEU A 219 9.70 3.08 -1.62
CA LEU A 219 10.35 3.51 -0.38
C LEU A 219 11.70 2.83 -0.17
N VAL A 220 11.85 1.56 -0.55
CA VAL A 220 13.14 0.88 -0.48
C VAL A 220 14.14 1.49 -1.47
N PHE A 221 13.73 1.76 -2.71
CA PHE A 221 14.57 2.46 -3.68
C PHE A 221 14.95 3.86 -3.21
N TYR A 222 14.00 4.58 -2.62
CA TYR A 222 14.24 5.87 -1.98
C TYR A 222 15.31 5.78 -0.90
N GLN A 223 15.19 4.83 0.03
CA GLN A 223 16.17 4.65 1.12
C GLN A 223 17.57 4.36 0.58
N ARG A 224 17.69 3.48 -0.42
CA ARG A 224 18.99 3.18 -1.06
C ARG A 224 19.59 4.42 -1.73
N ILE A 225 18.81 5.18 -2.49
CA ILE A 225 19.26 6.41 -3.15
C ILE A 225 19.68 7.47 -2.12
N VAL A 226 18.94 7.64 -1.04
CA VAL A 226 19.29 8.60 0.01
C VAL A 226 20.57 8.19 0.72
N VAL A 227 20.75 6.91 1.06
CA VAL A 227 21.99 6.42 1.66
C VAL A 227 23.19 6.64 0.72
N ASP A 228 23.04 6.35 -0.57
CA ASP A 228 24.11 6.54 -1.56
C ASP A 228 24.42 8.03 -1.85
N ALA A 229 23.39 8.88 -1.88
CA ALA A 229 23.54 10.32 -2.15
C ALA A 229 24.05 11.11 -0.93
N VAL A 230 23.81 10.61 0.28
CA VAL A 230 24.26 11.20 1.56
C VAL A 230 25.53 10.49 2.05
N ARG A 231 26.30 9.84 1.14
CA ARG A 231 27.56 9.16 1.48
C ARG A 231 28.44 10.02 2.38
N ILE A 232 28.78 9.42 3.52
CA ILE A 232 29.63 9.98 4.56
C ILE A 232 31.04 10.13 4.00
N PRO A 233 31.75 11.24 4.30
CA PRO A 233 33.07 11.46 3.75
C PRO A 233 34.04 10.41 4.27
N ASP A 234 34.80 9.78 3.37
CA ASP A 234 35.99 8.97 3.72
C ASP A 234 37.13 9.82 4.32
N SER A 235 36.93 11.13 4.49
CA SER A 235 37.99 12.06 4.87
C SER A 235 37.61 12.82 6.14
N ALA A 236 38.26 12.41 7.23
CA ALA A 236 38.20 12.99 8.58
C ALA A 236 38.70 14.46 8.68
N ASP A 237 39.01 15.14 7.57
CA ASP A 237 39.75 16.41 7.55
C ASP A 237 38.90 17.68 7.34
N LYS A 238 37.60 17.58 7.02
CA LYS A 238 36.73 18.76 6.83
C LYS A 238 35.67 18.80 7.92
N GLY A 239 35.73 19.83 8.77
CA GLY A 239 34.81 20.00 9.91
C GLY A 239 33.33 19.90 9.52
N MET A 240 32.50 19.37 10.42
CA MET A 240 31.10 19.01 10.20
C MET A 240 30.25 20.10 9.54
N VAL A 241 30.43 21.35 9.96
CA VAL A 241 29.70 22.50 9.40
C VAL A 241 29.99 22.66 7.90
N SER A 242 31.25 22.47 7.48
CA SER A 242 31.65 22.56 6.07
C SER A 242 31.10 21.40 5.24
N TRP A 243 30.93 20.22 5.84
CA TRP A 243 30.33 19.08 5.15
C TRP A 243 28.83 19.28 4.97
N VAL A 244 28.11 19.72 6.00
CA VAL A 244 26.67 19.98 5.94
C VAL A 244 26.36 21.12 4.98
N THR A 245 27.16 22.19 4.94
CA THR A 245 26.97 23.26 3.95
C THR A 245 27.25 22.79 2.52
N GLY A 246 28.30 22.00 2.32
CA GLY A 246 28.64 21.43 1.00
C GLY A 246 27.63 20.41 0.48
N ASN A 247 26.96 19.67 1.39
CA ASN A 247 25.98 18.64 1.05
C ASN A 247 24.53 19.07 1.35
N PHE A 248 24.30 20.36 1.61
CA PHE A 248 22.99 20.89 1.98
C PHE A 248 21.92 20.55 0.93
N GLY A 249 22.28 20.64 -0.36
CA GLY A 249 21.43 20.24 -1.47
C GLY A 249 21.02 18.76 -1.42
N ASN A 250 21.95 17.84 -1.11
CA ASN A 250 21.66 16.41 -1.02
C ASN A 250 20.78 16.08 0.20
N LEU A 251 20.94 16.81 1.31
CA LEU A 251 20.08 16.68 2.50
C LEU A 251 18.64 17.15 2.21
N MET A 252 18.47 18.22 1.42
CA MET A 252 17.14 18.66 0.98
C MET A 252 16.53 17.71 -0.06
N MET A 253 17.36 17.14 -0.95
CA MET A 253 16.93 16.16 -1.94
C MET A 253 16.28 14.95 -1.28
N ALA A 254 16.78 14.49 -0.13
CA ALA A 254 16.15 13.41 0.62
C ALA A 254 14.68 13.71 0.94
N GLY A 255 14.34 14.90 1.45
CA GLY A 255 12.95 15.28 1.73
C GLY A 255 12.08 15.38 0.46
N ILE A 256 12.62 15.97 -0.61
CA ILE A 256 11.89 16.21 -1.87
C ILE A 256 11.63 14.89 -2.62
N LEU A 257 12.59 13.98 -2.63
CA LEU A 257 12.49 12.71 -3.37
C LEU A 257 11.41 11.80 -2.76
N LEU A 258 11.17 11.88 -1.45
CA LEU A 258 10.07 11.15 -0.80
C LEU A 258 8.69 11.57 -1.33
N PHE A 259 8.48 12.86 -1.59
CA PHE A 259 7.24 13.34 -2.22
C PHE A 259 7.07 12.76 -3.63
N PHE A 260 8.13 12.77 -4.44
CA PHE A 260 8.10 12.20 -5.78
C PHE A 260 7.86 10.70 -5.78
N VAL A 261 8.42 9.98 -4.80
CA VAL A 261 8.21 8.54 -4.59
C VAL A 261 6.74 8.21 -4.36
N ILE A 262 6.02 9.03 -3.59
CA ILE A 262 4.57 8.85 -3.41
C ILE A 262 3.85 9.00 -4.76
N ALA A 263 4.15 10.04 -5.52
CA ALA A 263 3.52 10.26 -6.82
C ALA A 263 3.84 9.16 -7.85
N VAL A 264 5.09 8.71 -7.91
CA VAL A 264 5.53 7.63 -8.80
C VAL A 264 4.86 6.31 -8.41
N SER A 265 4.79 5.98 -7.12
CA SER A 265 4.13 4.75 -6.66
C SER A 265 2.66 4.70 -7.07
N GLN A 266 1.96 5.84 -7.01
CA GLN A 266 0.58 5.93 -7.47
C GLN A 266 0.47 5.70 -8.98
N ARG A 267 1.35 6.28 -9.79
CA ARG A 267 1.36 6.08 -11.25
C ARG A 267 1.65 4.63 -11.64
N VAL A 268 2.68 4.03 -11.05
CA VAL A 268 3.09 2.64 -11.33
C VAL A 268 1.98 1.66 -10.94
N SER A 269 1.33 1.87 -9.80
CA SER A 269 0.19 1.01 -9.40
C SER A 269 -0.99 1.07 -10.39
N ARG A 270 -1.25 2.24 -10.99
CA ARG A 270 -2.31 2.42 -11.99
C ARG A 270 -1.98 1.66 -13.27
N ALA A 271 -0.73 1.75 -13.71
CA ALA A 271 -0.25 1.04 -14.89
C ALA A 271 -0.34 -0.50 -14.74
N ILE A 272 0.01 -1.04 -13.57
CA ILE A 272 0.01 -2.50 -13.33
C ILE A 272 -1.42 -3.05 -13.21
N ALA A 273 -2.30 -2.36 -12.47
CA ALA A 273 -3.66 -2.82 -12.24
C ALA A 273 -4.65 -2.43 -13.36
N GLY A 274 -4.14 -1.85 -14.44
CA GLY A 274 -4.88 -1.56 -15.67
C GLY A 274 -5.86 -0.39 -15.58
N GLY A 275 -5.55 0.68 -14.85
CA GLY A 275 -6.33 1.92 -14.87
C GLY A 275 -5.73 2.95 -15.81
N GLU A 276 -6.56 3.58 -16.65
CA GLU A 276 -6.25 4.88 -17.26
C GLU A 276 -5.85 5.92 -16.19
#